data_AF-A0A2S9FWA2-F1
#
_entry.id   AF-A0A2S9FWA2-F1
#
_cell.length_a   1.000
_cell.length_b   1.000
_cell.length_c   1.000
_cell.angle_alpha   90.00
_cell.angle_beta   90.00
_cell.angle_gamma   90.00
#
_symmetry.space_group_name_H-M   'P 1'
#
loop_
_entity.id
_entity.type
_entity.pdbx_description
1 polymer ?
#
loop_
_entity_poly.entity_id
_entity_poly.type
_entity_poly.pdbx_seq_one_letter_code
_entity_poly.pdbx_strand_id
1 'polypeptide(L)'
;YLSKKDHDEKRLTSCGRPTLFARVALLGEDGQPVPQGEVGEICVSGPLLSGGYWKLPEATADTFRDGWMHTGDLAREDEDGFYF
;
A
#
# COMPACT_ATOMS: atom_id res chain seq x y z
N TYR A 1 -8.27 12.04 -0.81
CA TYR A 1 -9.30 12.65 -1.68
C TYR A 1 -8.60 13.34 -2.84
N LEU A 2 -8.98 13.02 -4.08
CA LEU A 2 -8.49 13.71 -5.27
C LEU A 2 -9.14 15.09 -5.34
N SER A 3 -8.35 16.14 -5.51
CA SER A 3 -8.92 17.47 -5.71
C SER A 3 -9.44 17.60 -7.14
N LYS A 4 -10.34 18.54 -7.41
CA LYS A 4 -10.89 18.74 -8.78
C LYS A 4 -9.82 18.93 -9.85
N LYS A 5 -8.67 19.52 -9.48
CA LYS A 5 -7.54 19.70 -10.42
C LYS A 5 -6.81 18.39 -10.75
N ASP A 6 -6.96 17.37 -9.92
CA ASP A 6 -6.37 16.05 -10.12
C ASP A 6 -7.33 15.11 -10.89
N HIS A 7 -8.45 15.63 -11.43
CA HIS A 7 -9.39 14.85 -12.24
C HIS A 7 -8.98 14.87 -13.72
N ASP A 8 -7.76 14.40 -14.02
CA ASP A 8 -7.29 14.19 -15.39
C ASP A 8 -7.29 12.69 -15.75
N GLU A 9 -7.18 12.40 -17.05
CA GLU A 9 -7.28 11.02 -17.56
C GLU A 9 -6.24 10.08 -16.94
N LYS A 10 -5.03 10.57 -16.63
CA LYS A 10 -3.99 9.76 -15.99
C LYS A 10 -4.35 9.50 -14.53
N ARG A 11 -4.70 10.52 -13.76
CA ARG A 11 -4.97 10.39 -12.32
C ARG A 11 -6.21 9.54 -12.01
N LEU A 12 -7.18 9.52 -12.93
CA LEU A 12 -8.38 8.70 -12.80
C LEU A 12 -8.13 7.20 -12.95
N THR A 13 -6.97 6.77 -13.45
CA THR A 13 -6.58 5.34 -13.48
C THR A 13 -5.77 4.91 -12.27
N SER A 14 -5.41 5.84 -11.37
CA SER A 14 -4.66 5.54 -10.15
C SER A 14 -5.55 4.99 -9.03
N CYS A 15 -4.94 4.31 -8.07
CA CYS A 15 -5.53 3.99 -6.77
C CYS A 15 -5.53 5.19 -5.80
N GLY A 16 -5.13 6.38 -6.27
CA GLY A 16 -5.00 7.57 -5.45
C GLY A 16 -3.68 7.60 -4.68
N ARG A 17 -3.73 8.13 -3.45
CA ARG A 17 -2.57 8.31 -2.56
C ARG A 17 -2.87 7.70 -1.20
N PRO A 18 -1.84 7.30 -0.43
CA PRO A 18 -2.02 6.83 0.94
C PRO A 18 -2.88 7.77 1.78
N THR A 19 -3.76 7.20 2.59
CA THR A 19 -4.57 7.96 3.55
C THR A 19 -3.73 8.41 4.74
N LEU A 20 -4.05 9.57 5.33
CA LEU A 20 -3.34 10.11 6.48
C LEU A 20 -3.38 9.20 7.72
N PHE A 21 -4.34 8.28 7.79
CA PHE A 21 -4.58 7.41 8.95
C PHE A 21 -3.86 6.06 8.87
N ALA A 22 -3.12 5.79 7.79
CA ALA A 22 -2.35 4.56 7.62
C ALA A 22 -0.97 4.89 7.08
N ARG A 23 0.05 4.19 7.58
CA ARG A 23 1.36 4.15 6.94
C ARG A 23 1.26 3.15 5.79
N VAL A 24 1.68 3.55 4.61
CA VAL A 24 1.71 2.69 3.42
C VAL A 24 3.11 2.79 2.83
N ALA A 25 3.67 1.67 2.41
CA ALA A 25 4.95 1.61 1.70
C ALA A 25 4.84 0.61 0.55
N LEU A 26 5.63 0.82 -0.50
CA LEU A 26 5.85 -0.18 -1.55
C LEU A 26 7.11 -0.95 -1.19
N LEU A 27 7.00 -2.20 -0.76
CA LEU A 27 8.13 -3.01 -0.32
C LEU A 27 8.60 -3.96 -1.42
N GLY A 28 9.92 -4.11 -1.55
CA GLY A 28 10.55 -5.13 -2.38
C GLY A 28 10.62 -6.49 -1.68
N GLU A 29 11.20 -7.48 -2.35
CA GLU A 29 11.38 -8.84 -1.81
C GLU A 29 12.29 -8.88 -0.57
N ASP A 30 13.14 -7.88 -0.39
CA ASP A 30 14.03 -7.71 0.77
C ASP A 30 13.34 -7.04 1.98
N GLY A 31 12.05 -6.72 1.85
CA GLY A 31 11.28 -6.03 2.88
C GLY A 31 11.63 -4.55 3.03
N GLN A 32 12.42 -3.97 2.12
CA GLN A 32 12.76 -2.55 2.11
C GLN A 32 11.88 -1.77 1.13
N PRO A 33 11.64 -0.47 1.37
CA PRO A 33 10.96 0.38 0.42
C PRO A 33 11.69 0.43 -0.93
N VAL A 34 10.96 0.23 -2.02
CA VAL A 34 11.50 0.40 -3.37
C VAL A 34 11.68 1.89 -3.70
N PRO A 35 12.62 2.25 -4.59
CA PRO A 35 12.72 3.60 -5.12
C PRO A 35 11.42 4.08 -5.78
N GLN A 36 11.17 5.38 -5.75
CA GLN A 36 10.03 5.97 -6.46
C GLN A 36 10.10 5.61 -7.96
N GLY A 37 8.96 5.22 -8.54
CA GLY A 37 8.89 4.76 -9.93
C GLY A 37 9.23 3.28 -10.13
N GLU A 38 9.64 2.55 -9.10
CA GLU A 38 9.77 1.09 -9.15
C GLU A 38 8.53 0.38 -8.61
N VAL A 39 8.36 -0.89 -9.01
CA VAL A 39 7.23 -1.72 -8.57
C VAL A 39 7.56 -2.35 -7.22
N GLY A 40 6.64 -2.26 -6.27
CA GLY A 40 6.70 -2.95 -4.99
C GLY A 40 5.33 -3.40 -4.52
N GLU A 41 5.30 -4.23 -3.48
CA GLU A 41 4.06 -4.66 -2.83
C GLU A 41 3.50 -3.54 -1.95
N ILE A 42 2.20 -3.25 -2.08
CA ILE A 42 1.49 -2.35 -1.17
C ILE A 42 1.46 -3.00 0.22
N CYS A 43 2.20 -2.44 1.16
CA CYS A 43 2.23 -2.87 2.55
C CYS A 43 1.66 -1.77 3.44
N VAL A 44 0.79 -2.14 4.38
CA VAL A 44 0.06 -1.18 5.22
C VAL A 44 0.33 -1.43 6.70
N SER A 45 0.47 -0.36 7.48
CA SER A 45 0.62 -0.42 8.94
C SER A 45 -0.19 0.68 9.61
N GLY A 46 -0.92 0.38 10.66
CA GLY A 46 -1.68 1.37 11.42
C GLY A 46 -2.98 0.85 12.04
N PRO A 47 -3.70 1.72 12.77
CA PRO A 47 -4.85 1.35 13.58
C PRO A 47 -6.11 1.00 12.78
N LEU A 48 -6.10 1.20 11.46
CA LEU A 48 -7.24 0.87 10.59
C LEU A 48 -7.26 -0.61 10.16
N LEU A 49 -6.20 -1.37 10.45
CA LEU A 49 -6.09 -2.78 10.07
C LEU A 49 -6.97 -3.67 10.96
N SER A 50 -7.39 -4.81 10.41
CA SER A 50 -8.02 -5.87 11.21
C SER A 50 -7.01 -6.50 12.17
N GLY A 51 -7.51 -7.23 13.17
CA GLY A 51 -6.66 -8.04 14.06
C GLY A 51 -6.15 -9.35 13.44
N GLY A 52 -6.32 -9.54 12.12
CA GLY A 52 -6.02 -10.78 11.43
C GLY A 52 -7.24 -11.49 10.85
N TYR A 53 -7.01 -12.69 10.33
CA TYR A 53 -8.06 -13.56 9.79
C TYR A 53 -8.75 -14.33 10.91
N TRP A 54 -10.07 -14.48 10.79
CA TRP A 54 -10.86 -15.20 11.78
C TRP A 54 -10.51 -16.70 11.82
N LYS A 55 -10.09 -17.19 12.99
CA LYS A 55 -9.70 -18.61 13.23
C LYS A 55 -8.59 -19.14 12.30
N LEU A 56 -7.77 -18.26 11.74
CA LEU A 56 -6.66 -18.62 10.87
C LEU A 56 -5.36 -17.94 11.36
N PRO A 57 -4.75 -18.45 12.45
CA PRO A 57 -3.56 -17.82 13.04
C PRO A 57 -2.33 -17.89 12.14
N GLU A 58 -2.15 -18.98 11.38
CA GLU A 58 -1.03 -19.14 10.44
C GLU A 58 -1.10 -18.12 9.31
N ALA A 59 -2.24 -18.04 8.62
CA ALA A 59 -2.46 -17.02 7.59
C ALA A 59 -2.35 -15.59 8.14
N THR A 60 -2.74 -15.38 9.41
CA THR A 60 -2.57 -14.08 10.06
C THR A 60 -1.08 -13.75 10.26
N ALA A 61 -0.28 -14.70 10.75
CA ALA A 61 1.16 -14.50 10.92
C ALA A 61 1.88 -14.30 9.57
N ASP A 62 1.44 -15.00 8.53
CA ASP A 62 1.99 -14.85 7.19
C ASP A 62 1.65 -13.45 6.62
N THR A 63 0.40 -13.00 6.73
CA THR A 63 -0.03 -11.69 6.21
C THR A 63 0.48 -10.52 7.04
N PHE A 64 0.58 -10.68 8.37
CA PHE A 64 1.03 -9.64 9.29
C PHE A 64 2.42 -9.98 9.83
N ARG A 65 3.44 -9.43 9.18
CA ARG A 65 4.86 -9.69 9.47
C ARG A 65 5.66 -8.39 9.41
N ASP A 66 6.73 -8.32 10.19
CA ASP A 66 7.65 -7.17 10.25
C ASP A 66 6.97 -5.80 10.49
N GLY A 67 5.82 -5.81 11.18
CA GLY A 67 5.04 -4.60 11.47
C GLY A 67 4.15 -4.11 10.33
N TRP A 68 4.04 -4.89 9.25
CA TRP A 68 3.26 -4.61 8.05
C TRP A 68 2.19 -5.66 7.81
N MET A 69 1.07 -5.25 7.22
CA MET A 69 0.10 -6.10 6.56
C MET A 69 0.42 -6.12 5.07
N HIS A 70 0.71 -7.31 4.55
CA HIS A 70 1.02 -7.60 3.16
C HIS A 70 -0.28 -7.84 2.38
N THR A 71 -0.61 -6.94 1.44
CA THR A 71 -1.87 -7.07 0.67
C THR A 71 -1.76 -8.07 -0.47
N GLY A 72 -0.54 -8.36 -0.94
CA GLY A 72 -0.28 -9.13 -2.15
C GLY A 72 -0.49 -8.35 -3.46
N ASP A 73 -0.85 -7.07 -3.39
CA ASP A 73 -1.04 -6.22 -4.55
C ASP A 73 0.24 -5.46 -4.89
N LEU A 74 0.59 -5.40 -6.17
CA LEU A 74 1.72 -4.63 -6.66
C LEU A 74 1.26 -3.26 -7.13
N ALA A 75 2.07 -2.25 -6.85
CA ALA A 75 1.88 -0.92 -7.39
C ALA A 75 3.21 -0.22 -7.65
N ARG A 76 3.13 0.87 -8.40
CA ARG A 76 4.22 1.84 -8.56
C ARG A 76 3.75 3.22 -8.12
N GLU A 77 4.59 3.91 -7.36
CA GLU A 77 4.39 5.31 -7.00
C GLU A 77 5.00 6.24 -8.05
N ASP A 78 4.25 7.25 -8.50
CA ASP A 78 4.76 8.29 -9.38
C ASP A 78 5.24 9.54 -8.61
N GLU A 79 5.80 10.51 -9.35
CA GLU A 79 6.42 11.73 -8.79
C GLU A 79 5.48 12.58 -7.91
N ASP A 80 4.16 12.49 -8.13
CA ASP A 80 3.13 13.20 -7.37
C ASP A 80 2.56 12.36 -6.20
N GLY A 81 3.13 11.18 -5.98
CA GLY A 81 2.79 10.24 -4.90
C GLY A 81 1.58 9.36 -5.19
N PHE A 82 1.13 9.27 -6.45
CA PHE A 82 -0.01 8.43 -6.83
C PHE A 82 0.42 7.00 -7.13
N TYR A 83 -0.40 6.06 -6.68
CA TYR A 83 -0.15 4.62 -6.84
C TYR A 83 -0.94 4.11 -8.05
N PHE A 84 -0.28 3.35 -8.91
CA PHE A 84 -0.82 2.75 -10.13
C PHE A 84 -0.55 1.24 -10.17
#